data_AF-A0A2Z4IFV4-F1
#
_entry.id   AF-A0A2Z4IFV4-F1
#
_cell.length_a   1.000
_cell.length_b   1.000
_cell.length_c   1.000
_cell.angle_alpha   90.00
_cell.angle_beta   90.00
_cell.angle_gamma   90.00
#
_symmetry.space_group_name_H-M   'P 1'
#
loop_
_entity.id
_entity.type
_entity.pdbx_description
1 polymer ?
#
loop_
_entity_poly.entity_id
_entity_poly.type
_entity_poly.pdbx_seq_one_letter_code
_entity_poly.pdbx_strand_id
1 'polypeptide(L)'
;MTNIHFRKEKISIKNIGRQRFWIGVVAGLISAISISLFFNHSREVLRLFTGMSTDLLILKENELLFFNYFFSLLSSVLGLSITIWLWLQNKKHNRKKDRIYKQLSVTNTILIFWFILMIISRFGSILPIVLFGTPGYDNHLNLYEEYWILFVLIPIVVFTQSWFAVRLVYQAGRWIFLSFLFCILTAFTLQLTTTVNQEKLNSAYHQRYERDYNYIDQEIRIAKEKYGIDYNEQTVEILKKRFTESSVKQIESIKNVFSANKPVTLDTIILQKIIIRNYKEGGWYYYRRNSIENWRYALPIDILKQLSFFEQNSKETKELFEVLKEMIDLVNTPEIHWEAYQNFTETERRRSLGARYNIPAPLIEQLKEVRTRLLKEERYSNSSKDLKSVKDRE
;
A
#
# COMPACT_ATOMS: atom_id res chain seq x y z
N MET A 1 -28.40 -57.49 33.76
CA MET A 1 -27.30 -56.62 33.30
C MET A 1 -27.89 -55.26 32.93
N THR A 2 -27.63 -54.22 33.73
CA THR A 2 -28.07 -52.86 33.42
C THR A 2 -27.24 -52.30 32.27
N ASN A 3 -27.90 -51.98 31.17
CA ASN A 3 -27.29 -51.38 29.99
C ASN A 3 -26.91 -49.93 30.33
N ILE A 4 -25.72 -49.71 30.89
CA ILE A 4 -25.23 -48.36 31.24
C ILE A 4 -24.87 -47.65 29.94
N HIS A 5 -25.84 -46.94 29.36
CA HIS A 5 -25.58 -46.01 28.27
C HIS A 5 -24.78 -44.80 28.81
N PHE A 6 -23.47 -44.80 28.56
CA PHE A 6 -22.60 -43.66 28.87
C PHE A 6 -22.88 -42.46 27.95
N ARG A 7 -23.96 -41.72 28.21
CA ARG A 7 -24.38 -40.54 27.45
C ARG A 7 -23.51 -39.32 27.80
N LYS A 8 -23.00 -38.57 26.80
CA LYS A 8 -22.28 -37.28 26.95
C LYS A 8 -22.99 -36.34 27.92
N GLU A 9 -22.24 -35.75 28.85
CA GLU A 9 -22.79 -34.76 29.78
C GLU A 9 -23.12 -33.47 29.02
N LYS A 10 -24.21 -32.82 29.41
CA LYS A 10 -24.52 -31.49 28.89
C LYS A 10 -23.47 -30.50 29.40
N ILE A 11 -23.01 -29.62 28.52
CA ILE A 11 -22.14 -28.52 28.94
C ILE A 11 -22.93 -27.63 29.92
N SER A 12 -22.34 -27.38 31.09
CA SER A 12 -22.91 -26.52 32.12
C SER A 12 -21.81 -25.97 33.02
N ILE A 13 -22.10 -24.83 33.65
CA ILE A 13 -21.18 -24.18 34.61
C ILE A 13 -20.80 -25.14 35.74
N LYS A 14 -21.74 -25.98 36.19
CA LYS A 14 -21.49 -26.98 37.24
C LYS A 14 -20.52 -28.08 36.79
N ASN A 15 -20.65 -28.56 35.55
CA ASN A 15 -19.81 -29.65 35.03
C ASN A 15 -18.39 -29.18 34.69
N ILE A 16 -18.22 -27.92 34.27
CA ILE A 16 -16.91 -27.29 34.04
C ILE A 16 -16.25 -26.87 35.38
N GLY A 17 -17.06 -26.40 36.33
CA GLY A 17 -16.66 -25.76 37.57
C GLY A 17 -16.80 -24.25 37.48
N ARG A 18 -17.49 -23.63 38.45
CA ARG A 18 -17.87 -22.20 38.42
C ARG A 18 -16.66 -21.27 38.25
N GLN A 19 -15.61 -21.47 39.03
CA GLN A 19 -14.40 -20.65 38.97
C GLN A 19 -13.71 -20.76 37.61
N ARG A 20 -13.50 -22.00 37.12
CA ARG A 20 -12.86 -22.25 35.82
C ARG A 20 -13.69 -21.70 34.65
N PHE A 21 -15.01 -21.80 34.73
CA PHE A 21 -15.90 -21.26 33.71
C PHE A 21 -15.65 -19.76 33.53
N TRP A 22 -15.73 -19.00 34.62
CA TRP A 22 -15.55 -17.54 34.58
C TRP A 22 -14.11 -17.12 34.27
N ILE A 23 -13.09 -17.80 34.82
CA ILE A 23 -11.70 -17.55 34.46
C ILE A 23 -11.50 -17.74 32.95
N GLY A 24 -12.08 -18.79 32.37
CA GLY A 24 -12.03 -19.05 30.93
C GLY A 24 -12.64 -17.93 30.10
N VAL A 25 -13.81 -17.43 30.50
CA VAL A 25 -14.49 -16.32 29.80
C VAL A 25 -13.66 -15.05 29.88
N VAL A 26 -13.18 -14.67 31.07
CA VAL A 26 -12.37 -13.46 31.27
C VAL A 26 -11.07 -13.55 30.49
N ALA A 27 -10.35 -14.67 30.56
CA ALA A 27 -9.11 -14.87 29.81
C ALA A 27 -9.34 -14.82 28.29
N GLY A 28 -10.46 -15.37 27.80
CA GLY A 28 -10.82 -15.30 26.39
C GLY A 28 -11.12 -13.87 25.92
N LEU A 29 -11.82 -13.07 26.74
CA LEU A 29 -12.09 -11.66 26.45
C LEU A 29 -10.80 -10.83 26.41
N ILE A 30 -9.93 -10.98 27.42
CA ILE A 30 -8.63 -10.30 27.45
C ILE A 30 -7.82 -10.70 26.20
N SER A 31 -7.78 -11.99 25.86
CA SER A 31 -7.08 -12.47 24.68
C SER A 31 -7.66 -11.89 23.39
N ALA A 32 -8.99 -11.80 23.27
CA ALA A 32 -9.64 -11.20 22.10
C ALA A 32 -9.28 -9.71 21.95
N ILE A 33 -9.27 -8.95 23.05
CA ILE A 33 -8.86 -7.54 23.05
C ILE A 33 -7.39 -7.42 22.62
N SER A 34 -6.49 -8.19 23.25
CA SER A 34 -5.05 -8.16 22.94
C SER A 34 -4.76 -8.53 21.49
N ILE A 35 -5.41 -9.57 20.96
CA ILE A 35 -5.23 -10.00 19.57
C ILE A 35 -5.80 -8.96 18.60
N SER A 36 -6.94 -8.36 18.90
CA SER A 36 -7.56 -7.32 18.05
C SER A 36 -6.65 -6.08 17.95
N LEU A 37 -6.14 -5.61 19.10
CA LEU A 37 -5.15 -4.53 19.14
C LEU A 37 -3.89 -4.90 18.35
N PHE A 38 -3.37 -6.11 18.55
CA PHE A 38 -2.19 -6.58 17.84
C PHE A 38 -2.40 -6.58 16.32
N PHE A 39 -3.51 -7.10 15.82
CA PHE A 39 -3.78 -7.12 14.37
C PHE A 39 -3.90 -5.71 13.79
N ASN A 40 -4.69 -4.83 14.43
CA ASN A 40 -4.90 -3.47 13.92
C ASN A 40 -3.60 -2.65 13.92
N HIS A 41 -2.83 -2.69 15.01
CA HIS A 41 -1.55 -1.98 15.07
C HIS A 41 -0.51 -2.59 14.13
N SER A 42 -0.45 -3.92 14.02
CA SER A 42 0.50 -4.59 13.13
C SER A 42 0.22 -4.23 11.67
N ARG A 43 -1.05 -4.11 11.24
CA ARG A 43 -1.41 -3.62 9.90
C ARG A 43 -0.84 -2.23 9.65
N GLU A 44 -1.01 -1.29 10.58
CA GLU A 44 -0.52 0.08 10.40
C GLU A 44 1.00 0.17 10.39
N VAL A 45 1.66 -0.61 11.25
CA VAL A 45 3.12 -0.72 11.26
C VAL A 45 3.63 -1.26 9.92
N LEU A 46 2.97 -2.29 9.36
CA LEU A 46 3.33 -2.83 8.04
C LEU A 46 3.07 -1.81 6.92
N ARG A 47 1.93 -1.11 6.92
CA ARG A 47 1.63 -0.04 5.96
C ARG A 47 2.69 1.07 6.01
N LEU A 48 3.14 1.44 7.21
CA LEU A 48 4.21 2.39 7.40
C LEU A 48 5.52 1.88 6.79
N PHE A 49 5.92 0.63 7.09
CA PHE A 49 7.15 0.05 6.55
C PHE A 49 7.12 -0.08 5.01
N THR A 50 6.01 -0.52 4.43
CA THR A 50 5.90 -0.59 2.96
C THR A 50 5.91 0.80 2.35
N GLY A 51 5.19 1.76 2.95
CA GLY A 51 5.14 3.15 2.49
C GLY A 51 6.46 3.94 2.63
N MET A 52 7.47 3.39 3.30
CA MET A 52 8.83 3.94 3.26
C MET A 52 9.53 3.64 1.93
N SER A 53 9.19 2.51 1.29
CA SER A 53 9.84 2.02 0.06
C SER A 53 9.00 2.24 -1.20
N THR A 54 7.67 2.30 -1.07
CA THR A 54 6.70 2.42 -2.16
C THR A 54 5.62 3.45 -1.82
N ASP A 55 4.61 3.61 -2.69
CA ASP A 55 3.45 4.45 -2.40
C ASP A 55 2.63 3.86 -1.25
N LEU A 56 2.13 4.72 -0.36
CA LEU A 56 1.36 4.27 0.79
C LEU A 56 0.06 3.60 0.33
N LEU A 57 -0.17 2.37 0.78
CA LEU A 57 -1.45 1.68 0.54
C LEU A 57 -2.56 2.39 1.31
N ILE A 58 -3.37 3.19 0.63
CA ILE A 58 -4.54 3.85 1.20
C ILE A 58 -5.78 3.02 0.86
N LEU A 59 -6.38 2.41 1.88
CA LEU A 59 -7.60 1.62 1.73
C LEU A 59 -8.81 2.53 1.61
N LYS A 60 -9.77 2.13 0.77
CA LYS A 60 -11.09 2.80 0.73
C LYS A 60 -11.83 2.58 2.05
N GLU A 61 -12.78 3.46 2.38
CA GLU A 61 -13.52 3.38 3.65
C GLU A 61 -14.22 2.02 3.85
N ASN A 62 -14.84 1.48 2.79
CA ASN A 62 -15.50 0.18 2.81
C ASN A 62 -14.51 -0.98 3.04
N GLU A 63 -13.34 -0.94 2.40
CA GLU A 63 -12.27 -1.93 2.58
C GLU A 63 -11.72 -1.89 4.01
N LEU A 64 -11.49 -0.68 4.52
CA LEU A 64 -11.03 -0.48 5.89
C LEU A 64 -12.01 -1.06 6.91
N LEU A 65 -13.30 -0.72 6.76
CA LEU A 65 -14.36 -1.22 7.62
C LEU A 65 -14.44 -2.74 7.55
N PHE A 66 -14.34 -3.33 6.36
CA PHE A 66 -14.31 -4.78 6.17
C PHE A 66 -13.16 -5.44 6.93
N PHE A 67 -11.92 -4.98 6.75
CA PHE A 67 -10.77 -5.58 7.43
C PHE A 67 -10.80 -5.38 8.95
N ASN A 68 -11.33 -4.26 9.43
CA ASN A 68 -11.53 -4.03 10.86
C ASN A 68 -12.51 -5.06 11.45
N TYR A 69 -13.65 -5.29 10.80
CA TYR A 69 -14.59 -6.34 11.21
C TYR A 69 -13.99 -7.74 11.13
N PHE A 70 -13.23 -8.04 10.08
CA PHE A 70 -12.52 -9.31 9.94
C PHE A 70 -11.59 -9.56 11.14
N PHE A 71 -10.72 -8.60 11.48
CA PHE A 71 -9.81 -8.76 12.61
C PHE A 71 -10.55 -8.86 13.94
N SER A 72 -11.62 -8.09 14.14
CA SER A 72 -12.42 -8.18 15.37
C SER A 72 -13.16 -9.51 15.50
N LEU A 73 -13.76 -10.02 14.42
CA LEU A 73 -14.43 -11.34 14.40
C LEU A 73 -13.44 -12.46 14.65
N LEU A 74 -12.30 -12.44 13.95
CA LEU A 74 -11.25 -13.43 14.12
C LEU A 74 -10.71 -13.42 15.57
N SER A 75 -10.43 -12.24 16.12
CA SER A 75 -9.95 -12.08 17.49
C SER A 75 -10.95 -12.61 18.52
N SER A 76 -12.25 -12.34 18.31
CA SER A 76 -13.31 -12.86 19.18
C SER A 76 -13.37 -14.39 19.18
N VAL A 77 -13.27 -15.01 18.01
CA VAL A 77 -13.30 -16.47 17.87
C VAL A 77 -12.02 -17.12 18.42
N LEU A 78 -10.86 -16.48 18.24
CA LEU A 78 -9.61 -16.93 18.86
C LEU A 78 -9.66 -16.80 20.39
N GLY A 79 -10.26 -15.73 20.91
CA GLY A 79 -10.55 -15.57 22.34
C GLY A 79 -11.46 -16.68 22.88
N LEU A 80 -12.52 -17.05 22.14
CA LEU A 80 -13.36 -18.19 22.47
C LEU A 80 -12.56 -19.51 22.52
N SER A 81 -11.56 -19.66 21.66
CA SER A 81 -10.68 -20.84 21.66
C SER A 81 -9.88 -20.94 22.96
N ILE A 82 -9.39 -19.81 23.48
CA ILE A 82 -8.75 -19.74 24.81
C ILE A 82 -9.73 -20.07 25.94
N THR A 83 -10.97 -19.57 25.86
CA THR A 83 -12.02 -19.93 26.83
C THR A 83 -12.28 -21.43 26.86
N ILE A 84 -12.45 -22.05 25.69
CA ILE A 84 -12.70 -23.49 25.55
C ILE A 84 -11.51 -24.31 26.04
N TRP A 85 -10.29 -23.88 25.71
CA TRP A 85 -9.07 -24.52 26.19
C TRP A 85 -9.05 -24.60 27.73
N LEU A 86 -9.32 -23.49 28.42
CA LEU A 86 -9.39 -23.45 29.89
C LEU A 86 -10.53 -24.30 30.45
N TRP A 87 -11.70 -24.33 29.81
CA TRP A 87 -12.81 -25.17 30.23
C TRP A 87 -12.50 -26.68 30.13
N LEU A 88 -11.73 -27.09 29.13
CA LEU A 88 -11.43 -28.50 28.85
C LEU A 88 -10.29 -29.07 29.71
N GLN A 89 -9.50 -28.25 30.39
CA GLN A 89 -8.43 -28.67 31.31
C GLN A 89 -8.92 -29.30 32.64
N ASN A 90 -10.19 -29.70 32.72
CA ASN A 90 -10.73 -30.26 33.95
C ASN A 90 -10.22 -31.69 34.23
N LYS A 91 -9.67 -31.90 35.44
CA LYS A 91 -9.18 -33.18 35.96
C LYS A 91 -10.29 -34.16 36.36
N LYS A 92 -11.55 -33.71 36.45
CA LYS A 92 -12.69 -34.59 36.74
C LYS A 92 -12.96 -35.49 35.54
N HIS A 93 -12.92 -36.81 35.73
CA HIS A 93 -13.15 -37.79 34.67
C HIS A 93 -14.32 -38.70 35.05
N ASN A 94 -15.39 -38.65 34.25
CA ASN A 94 -16.59 -39.44 34.52
C ASN A 94 -16.69 -40.70 33.61
N ARG A 95 -15.74 -40.90 32.67
CA ARG A 95 -15.68 -42.09 31.78
C ARG A 95 -14.25 -42.54 31.50
N LYS A 96 -14.09 -43.82 31.18
CA LYS A 96 -12.79 -44.45 30.82
C LYS A 96 -12.03 -43.69 29.71
N LYS A 97 -12.72 -43.25 28.66
CA LYS A 97 -12.11 -42.49 27.53
C LYS A 97 -12.19 -40.96 27.66
N ASP A 98 -12.78 -40.44 28.73
CA ASP A 98 -12.99 -38.99 28.91
C ASP A 98 -11.67 -38.22 29.00
N ARG A 99 -10.67 -38.81 29.67
CA ARG A 99 -9.31 -38.26 29.75
C ARG A 99 -8.68 -38.07 28.37
N ILE A 100 -8.76 -39.10 27.51
CA ILE A 100 -8.19 -39.07 26.16
C ILE A 100 -8.88 -38.01 25.30
N TYR A 101 -10.22 -37.97 25.31
CA TYR A 101 -10.96 -36.99 24.51
C TYR A 101 -10.74 -35.56 25.00
N LYS A 102 -10.63 -35.32 26.31
CA LYS A 102 -10.25 -34.00 26.85
C LYS A 102 -8.86 -33.59 26.41
N GLN A 103 -7.88 -34.49 26.53
CA GLN A 103 -6.51 -34.21 26.10
C GLN A 103 -6.45 -33.91 24.59
N LEU A 104 -7.10 -34.73 23.76
CA LEU A 104 -7.18 -34.50 22.32
C LEU A 104 -7.83 -33.15 22.00
N SER A 105 -8.92 -32.81 22.68
CA SER A 105 -9.62 -31.54 22.47
C SER A 105 -8.76 -30.33 22.88
N VAL A 106 -8.06 -30.43 24.01
CA VAL A 106 -7.10 -29.40 24.47
C VAL A 106 -5.98 -29.21 23.45
N THR A 107 -5.33 -30.30 23.01
CA THR A 107 -4.25 -30.24 22.02
C THR A 107 -4.76 -29.67 20.70
N ASN A 108 -5.92 -30.10 20.22
CA ASN A 108 -6.50 -29.62 18.97
C ASN A 108 -6.84 -28.12 19.03
N THR A 109 -7.47 -27.65 20.12
CA THR A 109 -7.80 -26.23 20.28
C THR A 109 -6.55 -25.34 20.30
N ILE A 110 -5.50 -25.76 21.03
CA ILE A 110 -4.22 -25.02 21.05
C ILE A 110 -3.56 -25.04 19.68
N LEU A 111 -3.53 -26.20 19.01
CA LEU A 111 -2.93 -26.36 17.70
C LEU A 111 -3.61 -25.43 16.68
N ILE A 112 -4.95 -25.46 16.61
CA ILE A 112 -5.72 -24.61 15.69
C ILE A 112 -5.50 -23.13 16.01
N PHE A 113 -5.53 -22.75 17.29
CA PHE A 113 -5.28 -21.36 17.71
C PHE A 113 -3.93 -20.86 17.18
N TRP A 114 -2.85 -21.60 17.45
CA TRP A 114 -1.50 -21.19 17.00
C TRP A 114 -1.32 -21.30 15.50
N PHE A 115 -1.91 -22.31 14.86
CA PHE A 115 -1.87 -22.48 13.41
C PHE A 115 -2.51 -21.30 12.70
N ILE A 116 -3.68 -20.86 13.16
CA ILE A 116 -4.37 -19.69 12.58
C ILE A 116 -3.55 -18.42 12.83
N LEU A 117 -3.01 -18.21 14.04
CA LEU A 117 -2.13 -17.07 14.29
C LEU A 117 -0.89 -17.08 13.39
N MET A 118 -0.30 -18.25 13.15
CA MET A 118 0.86 -18.39 12.26
C MET A 118 0.49 -18.09 10.80
N ILE A 119 -0.65 -18.59 10.31
CA ILE A 119 -1.16 -18.28 8.97
C ILE A 119 -1.35 -16.78 8.83
N ILE A 120 -2.08 -16.16 9.75
CA ILE A 120 -2.40 -14.73 9.67
C ILE A 120 -1.14 -13.89 9.82
N SER A 121 -0.20 -14.28 10.68
CA SER A 121 1.10 -13.61 10.79
C SER A 121 1.91 -13.73 9.49
N ARG A 122 1.99 -14.93 8.90
CA ARG A 122 2.75 -15.17 7.66
C ARG A 122 2.14 -14.44 6.48
N PHE A 123 0.86 -14.67 6.17
CA PHE A 123 0.19 -14.03 5.04
C PHE A 123 0.01 -12.53 5.29
N GLY A 124 -0.29 -12.13 6.52
CA GLY A 124 -0.46 -10.73 6.90
C GLY A 124 0.83 -9.92 6.92
N SER A 125 2.02 -10.54 6.96
CA SER A 125 3.31 -9.83 6.88
C SER A 125 4.01 -10.02 5.53
N ILE A 126 4.13 -11.27 5.06
CA ILE A 126 4.89 -11.60 3.85
C ILE A 126 4.20 -11.03 2.61
N LEU A 127 2.87 -11.17 2.47
CA LEU A 127 2.19 -10.63 1.30
C LEU A 127 2.31 -9.11 1.23
N PRO A 128 2.05 -8.33 2.32
CA PRO A 128 2.31 -6.90 2.31
C PRO A 128 3.75 -6.51 1.96
N ILE A 129 4.74 -7.17 2.58
CA ILE A 129 6.15 -6.82 2.35
C ILE A 129 6.58 -7.16 0.93
N VAL A 130 6.22 -8.33 0.41
CA VAL A 130 6.65 -8.80 -0.91
C VAL A 130 5.88 -8.12 -2.03
N LEU A 131 4.57 -7.94 -1.90
CA LEU A 131 3.75 -7.32 -2.95
C LEU A 131 3.81 -5.81 -2.82
N PHE A 132 3.31 -5.27 -1.72
CA PHE A 132 3.14 -3.81 -1.55
C PHE A 132 4.47 -3.11 -1.21
N GLY A 133 5.47 -3.82 -0.68
CA GLY A 133 6.81 -3.29 -0.47
C GLY A 133 7.71 -3.33 -1.71
N THR A 134 7.29 -3.96 -2.81
CA THR A 134 8.06 -4.00 -4.05
C THR A 134 7.66 -2.84 -4.97
N PRO A 135 8.62 -1.98 -5.39
CA PRO A 135 8.35 -0.96 -6.39
C PRO A 135 7.80 -1.58 -7.68
N GLY A 136 6.73 -0.99 -8.21
CA GLY A 136 6.02 -1.47 -9.40
C GLY A 136 4.68 -2.12 -9.09
N TYR A 137 4.40 -2.55 -7.86
CA TYR A 137 3.10 -3.15 -7.57
C TYR A 137 1.95 -2.15 -7.71
N ASP A 138 0.91 -2.51 -8.47
CA ASP A 138 -0.22 -1.62 -8.82
C ASP A 138 -1.57 -2.27 -8.47
N ASN A 139 -1.65 -2.81 -7.25
CA ASN A 139 -2.86 -3.43 -6.69
C ASN A 139 -3.44 -4.60 -7.51
N HIS A 140 -2.59 -5.34 -8.22
CA HIS A 140 -2.98 -6.51 -9.03
C HIS A 140 -3.63 -7.65 -8.24
N LEU A 141 -3.43 -7.70 -6.93
CA LEU A 141 -4.07 -8.63 -6.01
C LEU A 141 -4.96 -7.86 -5.03
N ASN A 142 -6.24 -7.69 -5.37
CA ASN A 142 -7.22 -7.08 -4.48
C ASN A 142 -7.91 -8.16 -3.61
N LEU A 143 -7.40 -8.33 -2.39
CA LEU A 143 -7.92 -9.30 -1.42
C LEU A 143 -9.38 -9.03 -1.01
N TYR A 144 -9.84 -7.79 -1.11
CA TYR A 144 -11.21 -7.42 -0.80
C TYR A 144 -12.16 -7.74 -1.96
N GLU A 145 -11.89 -7.21 -3.16
CA GLU A 145 -12.82 -7.38 -4.29
C GLU A 145 -12.88 -8.82 -4.78
N GLU A 146 -11.75 -9.53 -4.84
CA GLU A 146 -11.67 -10.86 -5.41
C GLU A 146 -11.85 -11.99 -4.38
N TYR A 147 -11.44 -11.78 -3.13
CA TYR A 147 -11.31 -12.86 -2.13
C TYR A 147 -12.03 -12.61 -0.80
N TRP A 148 -12.96 -11.65 -0.70
CA TRP A 148 -13.66 -11.34 0.56
C TRP A 148 -14.30 -12.56 1.24
N ILE A 149 -14.81 -13.52 0.46
CA ILE A 149 -15.46 -14.74 0.97
C ILE A 149 -14.49 -15.53 1.85
N LEU A 150 -13.20 -15.59 1.50
CA LEU A 150 -12.17 -16.29 2.27
C LEU A 150 -12.07 -15.72 3.69
N PHE A 151 -12.03 -14.39 3.79
CA PHE A 151 -11.93 -13.68 5.07
C PHE A 151 -13.18 -13.87 5.94
N VAL A 152 -14.36 -14.01 5.35
CA VAL A 152 -15.59 -14.36 6.08
C VAL A 152 -15.56 -15.82 6.57
N LEU A 153 -15.07 -16.74 5.74
CA LEU A 153 -15.04 -18.16 6.07
C LEU A 153 -14.03 -18.50 7.18
N ILE A 154 -12.88 -17.83 7.25
CA ILE A 154 -11.83 -18.13 8.24
C ILE A 154 -12.39 -18.09 9.68
N PRO A 155 -13.00 -17.00 10.18
CA PRO A 155 -13.58 -16.97 11.54
C PRO A 155 -14.67 -18.03 11.75
N ILE A 156 -15.50 -18.31 10.74
CA ILE A 156 -16.56 -19.33 10.83
C ILE A 156 -15.96 -20.73 11.00
N VAL A 157 -14.91 -21.04 10.25
CA VAL A 157 -14.20 -22.33 10.34
C VAL A 157 -13.56 -22.47 11.71
N VAL A 158 -12.85 -21.45 12.20
CA VAL A 158 -12.22 -21.49 13.53
C VAL A 158 -13.27 -21.66 14.62
N PHE A 159 -14.40 -20.96 14.52
CA PHE A 159 -15.50 -21.07 15.47
C PHE A 159 -16.06 -22.50 15.52
N THR A 160 -16.33 -23.06 14.34
CA THR A 160 -16.88 -24.41 14.18
C THR A 160 -15.91 -25.45 14.72
N GLN A 161 -14.62 -25.30 14.45
CA GLN A 161 -13.56 -26.18 14.94
C GLN A 161 -13.44 -26.15 16.47
N SER A 162 -13.52 -24.97 17.08
CA SER A 162 -13.51 -24.84 18.54
C SER A 162 -14.70 -25.55 19.18
N TRP A 163 -15.89 -25.48 18.58
CA TRP A 163 -17.06 -26.24 19.05
C TRP A 163 -17.01 -27.73 18.75
N PHE A 164 -16.33 -28.15 17.68
CA PHE A 164 -16.08 -29.56 17.42
C PHE A 164 -15.30 -30.21 18.57
N ALA A 165 -14.25 -29.53 19.06
CA ALA A 165 -13.48 -29.97 20.24
C ALA A 165 -14.37 -30.11 21.48
N VAL A 166 -15.24 -29.14 21.75
CA VAL A 166 -16.20 -29.22 22.87
C VAL A 166 -17.16 -30.40 22.70
N ARG A 167 -17.66 -30.66 21.49
CA ARG A 167 -18.60 -31.76 21.21
C ARG A 167 -17.98 -33.14 21.39
N LEU A 168 -16.66 -33.29 21.34
CA LEU A 168 -15.99 -34.55 21.66
C LEU A 168 -16.22 -34.92 23.13
N VAL A 169 -16.21 -33.92 24.03
CA VAL A 169 -16.31 -34.11 25.50
C VAL A 169 -17.75 -33.94 26.01
N TYR A 170 -18.45 -32.89 25.59
CA TYR A 170 -19.78 -32.51 26.11
C TYR A 170 -20.85 -32.49 25.01
N GLN A 171 -22.13 -32.50 25.40
CA GLN A 171 -23.23 -32.09 24.53
C GLN A 171 -23.33 -30.56 24.57
N ALA A 172 -23.00 -29.91 23.46
CA ALA A 172 -22.96 -28.45 23.36
C ALA A 172 -24.38 -27.82 23.28
N GLY A 173 -25.28 -28.39 22.47
CA GLY A 173 -26.66 -27.92 22.35
C GLY A 173 -26.76 -26.42 22.03
N ARG A 174 -27.59 -25.69 22.81
CA ARG A 174 -27.84 -24.25 22.64
C ARG A 174 -26.61 -23.36 22.87
N TRP A 175 -25.57 -23.86 23.54
CA TRP A 175 -24.38 -23.06 23.84
C TRP A 175 -23.60 -22.66 22.60
N ILE A 176 -23.67 -23.43 21.51
CA ILE A 176 -23.07 -23.06 20.22
C ILE A 176 -23.67 -21.72 19.77
N PHE A 177 -25.00 -21.66 19.66
CA PHE A 177 -25.70 -20.46 19.22
C PHE A 177 -25.48 -19.26 20.15
N LEU A 178 -25.54 -19.47 21.48
CA LEU A 178 -25.29 -18.40 22.45
C LEU A 178 -23.89 -17.82 22.33
N SER A 179 -22.88 -18.68 22.18
CA SER A 179 -21.50 -18.21 22.00
C SER A 179 -21.27 -17.54 20.65
N PHE A 180 -21.98 -17.96 19.60
CA PHE A 180 -21.91 -17.33 18.29
C PHE A 180 -22.42 -15.89 18.37
N LEU A 181 -23.58 -15.68 19.00
CA LEU A 181 -24.12 -14.35 19.24
C LEU A 181 -23.18 -13.51 20.11
N PHE A 182 -22.61 -14.10 21.16
CA PHE A 182 -21.64 -13.42 22.02
C PHE A 182 -20.37 -13.02 21.26
N CYS A 183 -19.88 -13.87 20.35
CA CYS A 183 -18.73 -13.56 19.51
C CYS A 183 -19.03 -12.39 18.54
N ILE A 184 -20.22 -12.37 17.93
CA ILE A 184 -20.64 -11.25 17.08
C ILE A 184 -20.70 -9.94 17.88
N LEU A 185 -21.33 -9.96 19.06
CA LEU A 185 -21.42 -8.77 19.91
C LEU A 185 -20.03 -8.29 20.33
N THR A 186 -19.17 -9.21 20.76
CA THR A 186 -17.78 -8.90 21.13
C THR A 186 -17.03 -8.32 19.93
N ALA A 187 -17.18 -8.87 18.73
CA ALA A 187 -16.53 -8.37 17.54
C ALA A 187 -16.98 -6.95 17.18
N PHE A 188 -18.28 -6.64 17.29
CA PHE A 188 -18.79 -5.29 17.10
C PHE A 188 -18.19 -4.31 18.13
N THR A 189 -18.14 -4.70 19.41
CA THR A 189 -17.49 -3.87 20.44
C THR A 189 -16.00 -3.66 20.16
N LEU A 190 -15.29 -4.71 19.75
CA LEU A 190 -13.86 -4.62 19.41
C LEU A 190 -13.61 -3.72 18.19
N GLN A 191 -14.47 -3.79 17.18
CA GLN A 191 -14.39 -2.94 16.00
C GLN A 191 -14.56 -1.46 16.35
N LEU A 192 -15.38 -1.11 17.35
CA LEU A 192 -15.51 0.29 17.79
C LEU A 192 -14.37 0.76 18.70
N THR A 193 -13.73 -0.15 19.44
CA THR A 193 -12.80 0.20 20.53
C THR A 193 -11.33 0.00 20.20
N THR A 194 -10.99 -0.90 19.28
CA THR A 194 -9.60 -1.29 18.99
C THR A 194 -9.10 -0.87 17.62
N THR A 195 -9.90 -0.14 16.85
CA THR A 195 -9.49 0.37 15.53
C THR A 195 -8.49 1.50 15.66
N VAL A 196 -7.51 1.52 14.77
CA VAL A 196 -6.48 2.56 14.71
C VAL A 196 -6.91 3.63 13.71
N ASN A 197 -6.71 4.91 14.07
CA ASN A 197 -6.94 6.02 13.16
C ASN A 197 -5.88 6.04 12.04
N GLN A 198 -6.27 5.60 10.84
CA GLN A 198 -5.42 5.58 9.66
C GLN A 198 -5.16 6.98 9.07
N GLU A 199 -6.03 7.94 9.34
CA GLU A 199 -5.95 9.30 8.81
C GLU A 199 -4.65 9.98 9.22
N LYS A 200 -4.12 9.66 10.40
CA LYS A 200 -2.82 10.20 10.85
C LYS A 200 -1.67 9.79 9.95
N LEU A 201 -1.63 8.53 9.51
CA LEU A 201 -0.60 8.05 8.60
C LEU A 201 -0.82 8.57 7.18
N ASN A 202 -2.07 8.56 6.72
CA ASN A 202 -2.43 9.06 5.39
C ASN A 202 -2.10 10.55 5.26
N SER A 203 -2.49 11.37 6.25
CA SER A 203 -2.23 12.82 6.25
C SER A 203 -0.74 13.13 6.31
N ALA A 204 0.05 12.40 7.12
CA ALA A 204 1.50 12.55 7.15
C ALA A 204 2.14 12.21 5.79
N TYR A 205 1.65 11.18 5.10
CA TYR A 205 2.10 10.85 3.75
C TYR A 205 1.70 11.92 2.73
N HIS A 206 0.46 12.41 2.77
CA HIS A 206 0.01 13.49 1.89
C HIS A 206 0.81 14.78 2.10
N GLN A 207 1.05 15.16 3.35
CA GLN A 207 1.84 16.33 3.70
C GLN A 207 3.28 16.23 3.17
N ARG A 208 3.88 15.03 3.20
CA ARG A 208 5.22 14.78 2.65
C ARG A 208 5.32 15.11 1.15
N TYR A 209 4.24 14.90 0.40
CA TYR A 209 4.18 15.09 -1.06
C TYR A 209 3.27 16.26 -1.49
N GLU A 210 2.86 17.11 -0.55
CA GLU A 210 1.90 18.19 -0.79
C GLU A 210 2.35 19.13 -1.90
N ARG A 211 3.64 19.52 -1.94
CA ARG A 211 4.17 20.38 -3.00
C ARG A 211 4.05 19.76 -4.40
N ASP A 212 4.23 18.44 -4.52
CA ASP A 212 4.10 17.75 -5.80
C ASP A 212 2.64 17.72 -6.26
N TYR A 213 1.73 17.40 -5.33
CA TYR A 213 0.30 17.35 -5.61
C TYR A 213 -0.23 18.73 -5.98
N ASN A 214 0.16 19.77 -5.26
CA ASN A 214 -0.22 21.15 -5.57
C ASN A 214 0.29 21.59 -6.94
N TYR A 215 1.51 21.22 -7.31
CA TYR A 215 2.05 21.52 -8.65
C TYR A 215 1.28 20.78 -9.75
N ILE A 216 0.99 19.49 -9.55
CA ILE A 216 0.17 18.69 -10.49
C ILE A 216 -1.20 19.33 -10.68
N ASP A 217 -1.89 19.63 -9.57
CA ASP A 217 -3.25 20.19 -9.60
C ASP A 217 -3.26 21.59 -10.23
N GLN A 218 -2.23 22.40 -9.98
CA GLN A 218 -2.06 23.71 -10.62
C GLN A 218 -1.86 23.60 -12.13
N GLU A 219 -0.97 22.71 -12.59
CA GLU A 219 -0.70 22.53 -14.03
C GLU A 219 -1.91 21.95 -14.77
N ILE A 220 -2.64 21.03 -14.15
CA ILE A 220 -3.90 20.50 -14.70
C ILE A 220 -4.94 21.62 -14.83
N ARG A 221 -5.08 22.47 -13.80
CA ARG A 221 -5.99 23.62 -13.85
C ARG A 221 -5.60 24.59 -14.97
N ILE A 222 -4.31 24.91 -15.10
CA ILE A 222 -3.81 25.77 -16.19
C ILE A 222 -4.10 25.15 -17.55
N ALA A 223 -3.92 23.84 -17.72
CA ALA A 223 -4.21 23.14 -18.97
C ALA A 223 -5.69 23.24 -19.35
N LYS A 224 -6.58 23.11 -18.37
CA LYS A 224 -8.03 23.26 -18.56
C LYS A 224 -8.42 24.67 -18.92
N GLU A 225 -7.97 25.67 -18.14
CA GLU A 225 -8.36 27.07 -18.31
C GLU A 225 -7.75 27.72 -19.57
N LYS A 226 -6.48 27.46 -19.84
CA LYS A 226 -5.73 28.13 -20.92
C LYS A 226 -5.80 27.39 -22.25
N TYR A 227 -5.90 26.06 -22.19
CA TYR A 227 -5.79 25.21 -23.37
C TYR A 227 -7.05 24.37 -23.65
N GLY A 228 -8.03 24.35 -22.73
CA GLY A 228 -9.25 23.54 -22.89
C GLY A 228 -9.01 22.04 -22.77
N ILE A 229 -7.90 21.63 -22.16
CA ILE A 229 -7.51 20.21 -22.01
C ILE A 229 -8.04 19.70 -20.67
N ASP A 230 -8.89 18.68 -20.70
CA ASP A 230 -9.39 18.01 -19.50
C ASP A 230 -8.79 16.61 -19.41
N TYR A 231 -8.00 16.36 -18.37
CA TYR A 231 -7.40 15.05 -18.12
C TYR A 231 -8.41 14.16 -17.40
N ASN A 232 -8.44 12.87 -17.76
CA ASN A 232 -9.25 11.91 -17.00
C ASN A 232 -8.72 11.74 -15.56
N GLU A 233 -9.61 11.45 -14.62
CA GLU A 233 -9.26 11.31 -13.20
C GLU A 233 -8.16 10.26 -12.97
N GLN A 234 -8.19 9.17 -13.75
CA GLN A 234 -7.19 8.11 -13.68
C GLN A 234 -5.78 8.61 -14.03
N THR A 235 -5.61 9.46 -15.05
CA THR A 235 -4.29 10.06 -15.38
C THR A 235 -3.79 10.91 -14.25
N VAL A 236 -4.67 11.68 -13.61
CA VAL A 236 -4.32 12.53 -12.47
C VAL A 236 -3.93 11.69 -11.25
N GLU A 237 -4.65 10.61 -10.98
CA GLU A 237 -4.31 9.68 -9.90
C GLU A 237 -2.95 9.01 -10.13
N ILE A 238 -2.70 8.53 -11.36
CA ILE A 238 -1.40 7.94 -11.75
C ILE A 238 -0.28 8.98 -11.64
N LEU A 239 -0.54 10.23 -12.03
CA LEU A 239 0.41 11.33 -11.86
C LEU A 239 0.70 11.65 -10.39
N LYS A 240 -0.15 11.25 -9.44
CA LYS A 240 0.14 11.41 -8.00
C LYS A 240 0.92 10.22 -7.45
N LYS A 241 0.76 9.02 -8.00
CA LYS A 241 1.56 7.81 -7.70
C LYS A 241 3.00 7.94 -8.20
N ARG A 242 3.96 7.33 -7.51
CA ARG A 242 5.40 7.45 -7.84
C ARG A 242 6.03 6.13 -8.23
N PHE A 243 5.68 5.06 -7.54
CA PHE A 243 6.37 3.78 -7.64
C PHE A 243 5.52 2.70 -8.32
N THR A 244 4.26 2.99 -8.68
CA THR A 244 3.39 1.99 -9.32
C THR A 244 3.78 1.70 -10.76
N GLU A 245 3.48 0.50 -11.24
CA GLU A 245 3.67 0.11 -12.64
C GLU A 245 2.88 1.02 -13.59
N SER A 246 1.66 1.46 -13.24
CA SER A 246 0.93 2.47 -14.01
C SER A 246 1.71 3.77 -14.18
N SER A 247 2.34 4.28 -13.12
CA SER A 247 3.17 5.50 -13.19
C SER A 247 4.36 5.27 -14.12
N VAL A 248 5.04 4.13 -14.00
CA VAL A 248 6.18 3.78 -14.87
C VAL A 248 5.76 3.66 -16.33
N LYS A 249 4.66 2.96 -16.61
CA LYS A 249 4.09 2.79 -17.96
C LYS A 249 3.67 4.12 -18.57
N GLN A 250 3.10 5.03 -17.78
CA GLN A 250 2.72 6.36 -18.24
C GLN A 250 3.96 7.15 -18.70
N ILE A 251 5.04 7.13 -17.91
CA ILE A 251 6.30 7.80 -18.24
C ILE A 251 6.92 7.20 -19.52
N GLU A 252 6.97 5.88 -19.62
CA GLU A 252 7.49 5.18 -20.80
C GLU A 252 6.67 5.49 -22.06
N SER A 253 5.34 5.46 -21.95
CA SER A 253 4.42 5.81 -23.04
C SER A 253 4.68 7.23 -23.52
N ILE A 254 4.83 8.20 -22.61
CA ILE A 254 5.10 9.60 -22.96
C ILE A 254 6.47 9.72 -23.64
N LYS A 255 7.54 9.12 -23.08
CA LYS A 255 8.87 9.09 -23.70
C LYS A 255 8.82 8.57 -25.14
N ASN A 256 8.10 7.47 -25.37
CA ASN A 256 7.97 6.85 -26.69
C ASN A 256 7.19 7.71 -27.69
N VAL A 257 6.21 8.49 -27.21
CA VAL A 257 5.48 9.45 -28.05
C VAL A 257 6.40 10.57 -28.55
N PHE A 258 7.35 11.03 -27.73
CA PHE A 258 8.34 12.05 -28.12
C PHE A 258 9.36 11.55 -29.14
N SER A 259 9.81 10.31 -29.03
CA SER A 259 10.81 9.73 -29.95
C SER A 259 10.23 9.39 -31.33
N ALA A 260 8.92 9.20 -31.42
CA ALA A 260 8.23 8.91 -32.68
C ALA A 260 8.40 10.05 -33.72
N ASN A 261 8.36 9.68 -35.01
CA ASN A 261 8.43 10.62 -36.14
C ASN A 261 7.05 11.27 -36.43
N LYS A 262 6.39 11.80 -35.39
CA LYS A 262 5.10 12.49 -35.51
C LYS A 262 4.98 13.62 -34.48
N PRO A 263 4.16 14.65 -34.75
CA PRO A 263 3.92 15.72 -33.79
C PRO A 263 3.28 15.18 -32.51
N VAL A 264 3.81 15.61 -31.36
CA VAL A 264 3.27 15.28 -30.03
C VAL A 264 2.11 16.22 -29.68
N THR A 265 1.07 15.69 -29.06
CA THR A 265 -0.09 16.48 -28.63
C THR A 265 0.23 17.36 -27.41
N LEU A 266 -0.43 18.52 -27.30
CA LEU A 266 -0.16 19.51 -26.25
C LEU A 266 -0.34 18.95 -24.82
N ASP A 267 -1.33 18.09 -24.62
CA ASP A 267 -1.57 17.38 -23.36
C ASP A 267 -0.34 16.53 -22.95
N THR A 268 0.22 15.77 -23.89
CA THR A 268 1.41 14.94 -23.67
C THR A 268 2.65 15.79 -23.35
N ILE A 269 2.78 16.98 -23.96
CA ILE A 269 3.86 17.93 -23.66
C ILE A 269 3.76 18.42 -22.21
N ILE A 270 2.56 18.80 -21.77
CA ILE A 270 2.32 19.24 -20.39
C ILE A 270 2.56 18.11 -19.39
N LEU A 271 2.14 16.88 -19.69
CA LEU A 271 2.43 15.72 -18.85
C LEU A 271 3.95 15.49 -18.70
N GLN A 272 4.70 15.58 -19.80
CA GLN A 272 6.16 15.46 -19.79
C GLN A 272 6.81 16.52 -18.89
N LYS A 273 6.34 17.77 -18.93
CA LYS A 273 6.78 18.85 -18.04
C LYS A 273 6.57 18.49 -16.57
N ILE A 274 5.37 18.05 -16.21
CA ILE A 274 5.00 17.67 -14.83
C ILE A 274 5.87 16.51 -14.32
N ILE A 275 6.08 15.50 -15.15
CA ILE A 275 6.85 14.30 -14.84
C ILE A 275 8.32 14.64 -14.53
N ILE A 276 8.92 15.54 -15.30
CA ILE A 276 10.30 16.02 -15.06
C ILE A 276 10.34 16.87 -13.79
N ARG A 277 9.40 17.82 -13.62
CA ARG A 277 9.36 18.71 -12.45
C ARG A 277 9.36 17.93 -11.16
N ASN A 278 8.49 16.93 -11.05
CA ASN A 278 8.30 16.12 -9.84
C ASN A 278 9.29 14.96 -9.73
N TYR A 279 10.25 14.86 -10.65
CA TYR A 279 11.27 13.82 -10.71
C TYR A 279 10.67 12.42 -10.52
N LYS A 280 9.65 12.10 -11.31
CA LYS A 280 8.94 10.82 -11.24
C LYS A 280 9.89 9.64 -11.52
N GLU A 281 9.71 8.54 -10.79
CA GLU A 281 10.55 7.36 -10.98
C GLU A 281 10.18 6.61 -12.26
N GLY A 282 11.18 6.11 -12.97
CA GLY A 282 10.99 5.23 -14.12
C GLY A 282 11.16 3.76 -13.73
N GLY A 283 11.20 2.89 -14.73
CA GLY A 283 11.49 1.46 -14.53
C GLY A 283 12.83 1.24 -13.81
N TRP A 284 12.90 0.17 -13.02
CA TRP A 284 14.12 -0.22 -12.32
C TRP A 284 15.00 -1.07 -13.24
N TYR A 285 16.19 -0.56 -13.58
CA TYR A 285 17.14 -1.25 -14.46
C TYR A 285 18.40 -1.65 -13.68
N TYR A 286 18.66 -2.96 -13.57
CA TYR A 286 19.84 -3.49 -12.88
C TYR A 286 21.15 -3.24 -13.64
N TYR A 287 21.11 -3.28 -14.98
CA TYR A 287 22.27 -3.04 -15.83
C TYR A 287 22.25 -1.63 -16.40
N ARG A 288 23.42 -0.96 -16.39
CA ARG A 288 23.62 0.37 -16.98
C ARG A 288 22.61 1.42 -16.49
N ARG A 289 22.37 1.49 -15.18
CA ARG A 289 21.39 2.40 -14.56
C ARG A 289 21.53 3.87 -14.99
N ASN A 290 22.77 4.30 -15.28
CA ASN A 290 23.11 5.67 -15.70
C ASN A 290 23.38 5.79 -17.21
N SER A 291 22.80 4.90 -18.03
CA SER A 291 22.86 5.01 -19.48
C SER A 291 21.74 5.91 -20.01
N ILE A 292 21.99 6.49 -21.18
CA ILE A 292 20.99 7.27 -21.91
C ILE A 292 19.79 6.41 -22.35
N GLU A 293 20.00 5.12 -22.61
CA GLU A 293 18.95 4.16 -22.95
C GLU A 293 17.90 4.06 -21.83
N ASN A 294 18.38 4.00 -20.59
CA ASN A 294 17.57 3.89 -19.38
C ASN A 294 17.07 5.25 -18.84
N TRP A 295 17.39 6.36 -19.52
CA TRP A 295 16.83 7.66 -19.17
C TRP A 295 15.31 7.64 -19.34
N ARG A 296 14.59 8.05 -18.31
CA ARG A 296 13.13 7.84 -18.21
C ARG A 296 12.29 8.90 -18.90
N TYR A 297 12.86 10.04 -19.24
CA TYR A 297 12.13 11.16 -19.84
C TYR A 297 12.46 11.28 -21.33
N ALA A 298 11.71 12.12 -22.06
CA ALA A 298 12.05 12.49 -23.43
C ALA A 298 13.49 13.03 -23.51
N LEU A 299 14.21 12.70 -24.58
CA LEU A 299 15.58 13.18 -24.78
C LEU A 299 15.57 14.65 -25.26
N PRO A 300 16.60 15.45 -24.96
CA PRO A 300 16.70 16.82 -25.44
C PRO A 300 16.60 16.92 -26.96
N ILE A 301 17.22 15.98 -27.68
CA ILE A 301 17.19 15.93 -29.14
C ILE A 301 15.78 15.65 -29.68
N ASP A 302 15.02 14.77 -29.00
CA ASP A 302 13.64 14.50 -29.38
C ASP A 302 12.77 15.75 -29.20
N ILE A 303 12.98 16.51 -28.11
CA ILE A 303 12.28 17.78 -27.90
C ILE A 303 12.66 18.81 -28.98
N LEU A 304 13.94 18.91 -29.34
CA LEU A 304 14.39 19.78 -30.43
C LEU A 304 13.73 19.41 -31.76
N LYS A 305 13.63 18.11 -32.06
CA LYS A 305 12.91 17.61 -33.22
C LYS A 305 11.43 17.97 -33.16
N GLN A 306 10.78 17.85 -32.01
CA GLN A 306 9.37 18.21 -31.86
C GLN A 306 9.11 19.71 -32.13
N LEU A 307 10.03 20.60 -31.76
CA LEU A 307 9.93 22.03 -32.08
C LEU A 307 9.85 22.32 -33.59
N SER A 308 10.41 21.45 -34.43
CA SER A 308 10.35 21.62 -35.89
C SER A 308 8.96 21.39 -36.49
N PHE A 309 8.10 20.62 -35.82
CA PHE A 309 6.74 20.33 -36.29
C PHE A 309 5.74 21.46 -36.04
N PHE A 310 6.05 22.39 -35.12
CA PHE A 310 5.12 23.41 -34.67
C PHE A 310 5.55 24.82 -35.11
N GLU A 311 4.57 25.73 -35.19
CA GLU A 311 4.84 27.14 -35.42
C GLU A 311 5.54 27.78 -34.22
N GLN A 312 6.33 28.83 -34.45
CA GLN A 312 7.16 29.48 -33.43
C GLN A 312 6.34 29.99 -32.23
N ASN A 313 5.15 30.54 -32.48
CA ASN A 313 4.31 31.17 -31.45
C ASN A 313 3.18 30.25 -30.96
N SER A 314 3.16 28.99 -31.40
CA SER A 314 2.16 27.99 -31.00
C SER A 314 2.24 27.69 -29.50
N LYS A 315 1.15 27.12 -28.97
CA LYS A 315 1.06 26.75 -27.55
C LYS A 315 2.03 25.60 -27.25
N GLU A 316 2.18 24.69 -28.20
CA GLU A 316 3.07 23.54 -28.19
C GLU A 316 4.53 23.97 -28.11
N THR A 317 4.97 24.89 -28.97
CA THR A 317 6.33 25.43 -28.92
C THR A 317 6.64 26.04 -27.55
N LYS A 318 5.71 26.84 -26.99
CA LYS A 318 5.90 27.45 -25.66
C LYS A 318 6.07 26.39 -24.56
N GLU A 319 5.20 25.38 -24.51
CA GLU A 319 5.28 24.32 -23.51
C GLU A 319 6.52 23.41 -23.71
N LEU A 320 6.98 23.19 -24.95
CA LEU A 320 8.24 22.48 -25.23
C LEU A 320 9.47 23.23 -24.68
N PHE A 321 9.47 24.57 -24.74
CA PHE A 321 10.50 25.38 -24.06
C PHE A 321 10.44 25.23 -22.54
N GLU A 322 9.25 25.17 -21.95
CA GLU A 322 9.09 24.91 -20.51
C GLU A 322 9.58 23.50 -20.12
N VAL A 323 9.39 22.49 -20.98
CA VAL A 323 9.96 21.15 -20.78
C VAL A 323 11.50 21.22 -20.76
N LEU A 324 12.12 21.94 -21.70
CA LEU A 324 13.58 22.14 -21.71
C LEU A 324 14.06 22.89 -20.47
N LYS A 325 13.33 23.91 -19.99
CA LYS A 325 13.64 24.61 -18.73
C LYS A 325 13.64 23.64 -17.56
N GLU A 326 12.63 22.78 -17.44
CA GLU A 326 12.58 21.77 -16.38
C GLU A 326 13.74 20.76 -16.45
N MET A 327 14.16 20.35 -17.65
CA MET A 327 15.34 19.49 -17.83
C MET A 327 16.62 20.19 -17.36
N ILE A 328 16.83 21.45 -17.76
CA ILE A 328 18.00 22.24 -17.38
C ILE A 328 18.01 22.46 -15.86
N ASP A 329 16.87 22.81 -15.27
CA ASP A 329 16.74 23.00 -13.82
C ASP A 329 16.95 21.69 -13.05
N LEU A 330 16.60 20.53 -13.63
CA LEU A 330 16.88 19.23 -13.02
C LEU A 330 18.38 18.93 -13.04
N VAL A 331 19.06 19.16 -14.17
CA VAL A 331 20.52 18.97 -14.28
C VAL A 331 21.28 19.92 -13.35
N ASN A 332 20.83 21.16 -13.24
CA ASN A 332 21.44 22.21 -12.43
C ASN A 332 21.04 22.17 -10.94
N THR A 333 20.28 21.15 -10.50
CA THR A 333 19.85 21.08 -9.10
C THR A 333 21.07 20.96 -8.18
N PRO A 334 21.23 21.84 -7.18
CA PRO A 334 22.38 21.81 -6.29
C PRO A 334 22.38 20.57 -5.40
N GLU A 335 23.58 20.15 -4.99
CA GLU A 335 23.72 19.10 -3.99
C GLU A 335 23.23 19.58 -2.62
N ILE A 336 22.40 18.75 -1.98
CA ILE A 336 21.95 18.97 -0.61
C ILE A 336 22.81 18.12 0.31
N HIS A 337 23.60 18.77 1.17
CA HIS A 337 24.37 18.10 2.20
C HIS A 337 23.46 17.51 3.29
N TRP A 338 23.90 16.42 3.91
CA TRP A 338 23.13 15.67 4.90
C TRP A 338 22.69 16.53 6.10
N GLU A 339 23.51 17.51 6.50
CA GLU A 339 23.25 18.43 7.61
C GLU A 339 22.01 19.29 7.40
N ALA A 340 21.76 19.68 6.14
CA ALA A 340 20.63 20.53 5.77
C ALA A 340 19.42 19.73 5.25
N TYR A 341 19.51 18.40 5.17
CA TYR A 341 18.53 17.54 4.50
C TYR A 341 17.10 17.77 5.02
N GLN A 342 16.94 17.99 6.32
CA GLN A 342 15.63 18.21 6.96
C GLN A 342 14.91 19.49 6.49
N ASN A 343 15.65 20.51 6.04
CA ASN A 343 15.10 21.81 5.64
C ASN A 343 14.49 21.81 4.23
N PHE A 344 14.75 20.76 3.45
CA PHE A 344 14.26 20.63 2.09
C PHE A 344 13.05 19.71 2.03
N THR A 345 12.22 19.90 1.01
CA THR A 345 11.11 18.99 0.71
C THR A 345 11.56 17.69 0.08
N GLU A 346 10.70 16.68 0.14
CA GLU A 346 10.98 15.37 -0.45
C GLU A 346 11.39 15.48 -1.92
N THR A 347 10.77 16.37 -2.69
CA THR A 347 11.06 16.56 -4.12
C THR A 347 12.41 17.20 -4.37
N GLU A 348 12.79 18.21 -3.57
CA GLU A 348 14.10 18.84 -3.66
C GLU A 348 15.22 17.83 -3.33
N ARG A 349 15.03 17.05 -2.27
CA ARG A 349 15.96 15.98 -1.88
C ARG A 349 16.12 14.95 -2.99
N ARG A 350 15.01 14.50 -3.58
CA ARG A 350 15.01 13.54 -4.70
C ARG A 350 15.67 14.09 -5.96
N ARG A 351 15.36 15.33 -6.33
CA ARG A 351 16.00 16.00 -7.49
C ARG A 351 17.49 16.14 -7.27
N SER A 352 17.93 16.48 -6.06
CA SER A 352 19.35 16.63 -5.72
C SER A 352 20.11 15.30 -5.81
N LEU A 353 19.61 14.25 -5.16
CA LEU A 353 20.18 12.90 -5.25
C LEU A 353 20.14 12.38 -6.70
N GLY A 354 19.03 12.62 -7.36
CA GLY A 354 18.79 12.22 -8.73
C GLY A 354 19.71 12.90 -9.73
N ALA A 355 19.94 14.20 -9.57
CA ALA A 355 20.95 14.93 -10.29
C ALA A 355 22.30 14.24 -10.03
N ARG A 356 22.77 14.17 -8.79
CA ARG A 356 24.09 13.62 -8.46
C ARG A 356 24.35 12.23 -9.07
N TYR A 357 23.40 11.31 -8.98
CA TYR A 357 23.66 9.89 -9.26
C TYR A 357 23.00 9.31 -10.52
N ASN A 358 21.90 9.87 -11.03
CA ASN A 358 21.06 9.17 -12.02
C ASN A 358 21.02 9.85 -13.40
N ILE A 359 21.64 11.02 -13.58
CA ILE A 359 21.65 11.72 -14.87
C ILE A 359 22.88 11.26 -15.69
N PRO A 360 22.68 10.67 -16.88
CA PRO A 360 23.78 10.27 -17.76
C PRO A 360 24.56 11.47 -18.30
N ALA A 361 25.90 11.39 -18.36
CA ALA A 361 26.73 12.42 -18.99
C ALA A 361 26.33 12.72 -20.46
N PRO A 362 26.00 11.73 -21.31
CA PRO A 362 25.52 12.00 -22.67
C PRO A 362 24.27 12.87 -22.72
N LEU A 363 23.38 12.78 -21.71
CA LEU A 363 22.18 13.62 -21.65
C LEU A 363 22.54 15.10 -21.43
N ILE A 364 23.55 15.37 -20.59
CA ILE A 364 24.03 16.73 -20.30
C ILE A 364 24.60 17.36 -21.56
N GLU A 365 25.42 16.61 -22.31
CA GLU A 365 25.99 17.06 -23.58
C GLU A 365 24.90 17.33 -24.63
N GLN A 366 23.91 16.45 -24.76
CA GLN A 366 22.76 16.70 -25.64
C GLN A 366 22.01 17.97 -25.24
N LEU A 367 21.81 18.22 -23.95
CA LEU A 367 21.10 19.41 -23.48
C LEU A 367 21.87 20.71 -23.77
N LYS A 368 23.20 20.69 -23.61
CA LYS A 368 24.08 21.81 -24.01
C LYS A 368 24.03 22.08 -25.50
N GLU A 369 24.08 21.03 -26.30
CA GLU A 369 24.02 21.12 -27.76
C GLU A 369 22.68 21.71 -28.21
N VAL A 370 21.57 21.16 -27.73
CA VAL A 370 20.21 21.62 -28.04
C VAL A 370 20.05 23.09 -27.65
N ARG A 371 20.48 23.47 -26.45
CA ARG A 371 20.45 24.88 -26.01
C ARG A 371 21.26 25.78 -26.95
N THR A 372 22.46 25.36 -27.34
CA THR A 372 23.34 26.15 -28.21
C THR A 372 22.75 26.31 -29.61
N ARG A 373 22.12 25.27 -30.17
CA ARG A 373 21.41 25.34 -31.45
C ARG A 373 20.23 26.31 -31.37
N LEU A 374 19.38 26.19 -30.34
CA LEU A 374 18.23 27.07 -30.13
C LEU A 374 18.61 28.55 -29.93
N LEU A 375 19.77 28.83 -29.31
CA LEU A 375 20.27 30.19 -29.17
C LEU A 375 20.81 30.80 -30.47
N LYS A 376 21.27 29.96 -31.42
CA LYS A 376 21.76 30.41 -32.73
C LYS A 376 20.64 30.58 -33.75
N GLU A 377 19.56 29.82 -33.61
CA GLU A 377 18.41 29.91 -34.49
C GLU A 377 17.62 31.20 -34.24
N GLU A 378 17.63 32.10 -35.22
CA GLU A 378 16.94 33.39 -35.15
C GLU A 378 15.43 33.22 -34.85
N ARG A 379 14.85 32.14 -35.38
CA ARG A 379 13.47 31.69 -35.14
C ARG A 379 13.14 31.52 -33.66
N TYR A 380 14.07 31.13 -32.80
CA TYR A 380 13.79 30.88 -31.38
C TYR A 380 14.44 31.89 -30.43
N SER A 381 15.15 32.89 -30.97
CA SER A 381 15.96 33.87 -30.24
C SER A 381 15.27 34.56 -29.06
N ASN A 382 13.96 34.78 -29.10
CA ASN A 382 13.20 35.38 -27.99
C ASN A 382 12.87 34.37 -26.89
N SER A 383 12.50 33.13 -27.23
CA SER A 383 12.15 32.08 -26.28
C SER A 383 13.38 31.39 -25.68
N SER A 384 14.48 31.33 -26.42
CA SER A 384 15.73 30.68 -25.98
C SER A 384 16.51 31.51 -24.96
N LYS A 385 16.29 32.82 -24.87
CA LYS A 385 16.96 33.71 -23.90
C LYS A 385 16.70 33.32 -22.45
N ASP A 386 15.53 32.74 -22.18
CA ASP A 386 15.14 32.32 -20.84
C ASP A 386 15.77 30.97 -20.42
N LEU A 387 16.48 30.28 -21.33
CA LEU A 387 17.16 29.03 -21.02
C LEU A 387 18.48 29.28 -20.29
N LYS A 388 18.50 28.97 -18.99
CA LYS A 388 19.72 28.99 -18.14
C LYS A 388 20.85 28.17 -18.76
N SER A 389 22.10 28.50 -18.43
CA SER A 389 23.25 27.68 -18.81
C SER A 389 23.17 26.31 -18.13
N VAL A 390 23.56 25.25 -18.86
CA VAL A 390 23.72 23.91 -18.29
C VAL A 390 25.08 23.87 -17.59
N LYS A 391 25.10 23.64 -16.28
CA LYS A 391 26.34 23.58 -15.51
C LYS A 391 27.09 22.28 -15.80
N ASP A 392 28.40 22.38 -15.90
CA ASP A 392 29.29 21.22 -15.83
C ASP A 392 29.23 20.61 -14.43
N ARG A 393 29.44 19.30 -14.35
CA ARG A 393 29.61 18.62 -13.07
C ARG A 393 31.08 18.64 -12.71
N GLU A 394 31.37 19.15 -11.51
CA GLU A 394 32.66 18.97 -10.85
C GLU A 394 32.84 17.54 -10.35
#